data_AF-A0A293MZH9-F1
#
_entry.id   AF-A0A293MZH9-F1
#
_cell.length_a   1.000
_cell.length_b   1.000
_cell.length_c   1.000
_cell.angle_alpha   90.00
_cell.angle_beta   90.00
_cell.angle_gamma   90.00
#
_symmetry.space_group_name_H-M   'P 1'
#
loop_
_entity.id
_entity.type
_entity.pdbx_description
1 polymer ?
#
loop_
_entity_poly.entity_id
_entity_poly.type
_entity_poly.pdbx_seq_one_letter_code
_entity_poly.pdbx_strand_id
1 'polypeptide(L)'
;MLGADVNFLTRMNVMDYSLCLGIHDVERAEQEEKEKAEAAMEEADGGAGGSDAVPLSEEEEDSAGSGPAGAVPTPPDSPGGHRNELGISTHGIFNPSRDIYAIGSLDSAPKKEVYFMALVDVLTHYGVKKRTAQAAKTVKHGAGAEISTVHPEQYAKRFLDFISKAME
;
A
#
# COMPACT_ATOMS: atom_id res chain seq x y z
N MET A 1 14.13 7.02 -14.72
CA MET A 1 12.73 6.58 -14.88
C MET A 1 11.78 7.64 -14.37
N LEU A 2 11.72 7.89 -13.05
CA LEU A 2 10.78 8.85 -12.43
C LEU A 2 10.75 10.26 -13.08
N GLY A 3 11.92 10.84 -13.41
CA GLY A 3 11.97 12.15 -14.06
C GLY A 3 11.30 12.20 -15.44
N ALA A 4 11.33 11.10 -16.21
CA ALA A 4 10.65 11.03 -17.50
C ALA A 4 9.13 10.97 -17.32
N ASP A 5 8.65 10.21 -16.33
CA ASP A 5 7.22 10.08 -16.01
C ASP A 5 6.66 11.41 -15.49
N VAL A 6 7.38 12.07 -14.58
CA VAL A 6 7.04 13.41 -14.09
C VAL A 6 7.01 14.43 -15.22
N ASN A 7 7.98 14.39 -16.15
CA ASN A 7 7.99 15.24 -17.34
C ASN A 7 6.81 14.95 -18.29
N PHE A 8 6.35 13.71 -18.38
CA PHE A 8 5.14 13.35 -19.12
C PHE A 8 3.89 13.93 -18.45
N LEU A 9 3.72 13.73 -17.14
CA LEU A 9 2.57 14.26 -16.38
C LEU A 9 2.50 15.80 -16.45
N THR A 10 3.66 16.47 -16.39
CA THR A 10 3.76 17.92 -16.55
C THR A 10 3.23 18.38 -17.91
N ARG A 11 3.63 17.70 -19.01
CA ARG A 11 3.14 18.00 -20.38
C ARG A 11 1.65 17.72 -20.55
N MET A 12 1.13 16.73 -19.84
CA MET A 12 -0.31 16.46 -19.75
C MET A 12 -1.05 17.41 -18.80
N ASN A 13 -0.32 18.38 -18.23
CA ASN A 13 -0.86 19.41 -17.35
C ASN A 13 -1.57 18.78 -16.12
N VAL A 14 -1.00 17.70 -15.61
CA VAL A 14 -1.42 16.96 -14.41
C VAL A 14 -0.60 17.41 -13.20
N MET A 15 -1.24 17.46 -12.04
CA MET A 15 -0.64 17.83 -10.77
C MET A 15 -1.17 16.97 -9.62
N ASP A 16 -0.74 17.23 -8.39
CA ASP A 16 -1.27 16.59 -7.16
C ASP A 16 -1.13 15.05 -7.13
N TYR A 17 -0.15 14.50 -7.87
CA TYR A 17 0.19 13.07 -7.84
C TYR A 17 1.15 12.74 -6.70
N SER A 18 1.05 11.52 -6.17
CA SER A 18 1.90 11.07 -5.06
C SER A 18 2.82 9.92 -5.48
N LEU A 19 3.91 9.72 -4.74
CA LEU A 19 4.71 8.50 -4.82
C LEU A 19 4.28 7.58 -3.68
N CYS A 20 3.69 6.44 -4.02
CA CYS A 20 3.43 5.38 -3.07
C CYS A 20 4.71 4.56 -2.86
N LEU A 21 5.11 4.39 -1.59
CA LEU A 21 6.25 3.58 -1.18
C LEU A 21 5.76 2.50 -0.20
N GLY A 22 5.75 1.25 -0.65
CA GLY A 22 5.63 0.09 0.20
C GLY A 22 7.01 -0.41 0.62
N ILE A 23 7.17 -0.77 1.90
CA ILE A 23 8.41 -1.35 2.42
C ILE A 23 8.07 -2.71 3.00
N HIS A 24 8.71 -3.75 2.48
CA HIS A 24 8.58 -5.11 2.96
C HIS A 24 9.86 -5.54 3.63
N ASP A 25 9.81 -5.74 4.95
CA ASP A 25 10.91 -6.29 5.75
C ASP A 25 10.91 -7.81 5.56
N VAL A 26 11.98 -8.32 4.94
CA VAL A 26 12.05 -9.71 4.50
C VAL A 26 12.26 -10.64 5.69
N GLU A 27 13.12 -10.28 6.62
CA GLU A 27 13.44 -11.10 7.80
C GLU A 27 12.21 -11.25 8.69
N ARG A 28 11.47 -10.15 8.89
CA ARG A 28 10.23 -10.18 9.65
C ARG A 28 9.17 -11.07 8.97
N ALA A 29 9.05 -10.98 7.65
CA ALA A 29 8.09 -11.78 6.91
C ALA A 29 8.40 -13.29 6.98
N GLU A 30 9.67 -13.66 6.87
CA GLU A 30 10.11 -15.06 7.03
C GLU A 30 9.80 -15.60 8.44
N GLN A 31 9.98 -14.78 9.48
CA GLN A 31 9.66 -15.16 10.87
C GLN A 31 8.15 -15.34 11.08
N GLU A 32 7.32 -14.40 10.61
CA GLU A 32 5.86 -14.49 10.70
C GLU A 32 5.31 -15.72 9.96
N GLU A 33 5.90 -16.09 8.82
CA GLU A 33 5.53 -17.29 8.06
C GLU A 33 5.84 -18.57 8.84
N LYS A 34 7.02 -18.63 9.49
CA LYS A 34 7.42 -19.76 10.32
C LYS A 34 6.50 -19.93 11.53
N GLU A 35 6.21 -18.86 12.26
CA GLU A 35 5.31 -18.89 13.42
C GLU A 35 3.90 -19.36 13.03
N LYS A 36 3.40 -18.88 11.88
CA LYS A 36 2.09 -19.31 11.37
C LYS A 36 2.08 -20.79 10.98
N ALA A 37 3.17 -21.29 10.38
CA ALA A 37 3.30 -22.71 10.05
C ALA A 37 3.34 -23.58 11.33
N GLU A 38 4.05 -23.14 12.35
CA GLU A 38 4.13 -23.81 13.66
C GLU A 38 2.75 -23.84 14.36
N ALA A 39 2.06 -22.71 14.43
CA ALA A 39 0.71 -22.65 15.02
C ALA A 39 -0.31 -23.53 14.29
N ALA A 40 -0.26 -23.57 12.95
CA ALA A 40 -1.14 -24.44 12.16
C ALA A 40 -0.86 -25.95 12.41
N MET A 41 0.37 -26.29 12.81
CA MET A 41 0.76 -27.66 13.16
C MET A 41 0.28 -28.06 14.56
N GLU A 42 0.29 -27.13 15.52
CA GLU A 42 -0.23 -27.36 16.88
C GLU A 42 -1.77 -27.55 16.89
N GLU A 43 -2.51 -26.77 16.10
CA GLU A 43 -3.97 -26.91 15.94
C GLU A 43 -4.37 -28.26 15.28
N ALA A 44 -3.48 -28.85 14.49
CA ALA A 44 -3.72 -30.14 13.85
C ALA A 44 -3.48 -31.35 14.78
N ASP A 45 -2.63 -31.20 15.81
CA ASP A 45 -2.30 -32.27 16.76
C ASP A 45 -3.25 -32.27 17.99
N GLY A 46 -3.89 -31.13 18.31
CA GLY A 46 -4.87 -31.00 19.40
C GLY A 46 -6.25 -31.67 19.16
N GLY A 47 -6.47 -32.26 17.98
CA GLY A 47 -7.77 -32.82 17.55
C GLY A 47 -8.05 -34.29 17.88
N ALA A 48 -7.18 -34.97 18.65
CA ALA A 48 -7.34 -36.39 18.95
C ALA A 48 -7.69 -36.65 20.43
N GLY A 49 -8.98 -36.54 20.80
CA GLY A 49 -9.43 -37.01 22.11
C GLY A 49 -10.90 -36.77 22.45
N GLY A 50 -11.80 -37.61 21.94
CA GLY A 50 -13.17 -37.73 22.49
C GLY A 50 -14.20 -38.31 21.53
N SER A 51 -14.45 -39.61 21.66
CA SER A 51 -15.40 -40.40 20.87
C SER A 51 -16.88 -40.11 21.16
N ASP A 52 -17.68 -40.37 20.12
CA ASP A 52 -19.09 -40.80 20.05
C ASP A 52 -20.22 -39.79 19.75
N ALA A 53 -20.96 -40.17 18.69
CA ALA A 53 -22.37 -39.93 18.37
C ALA A 53 -22.79 -38.78 17.40
N VAL A 54 -22.97 -39.21 16.13
CA VAL A 54 -24.02 -38.93 15.11
C VAL A 54 -24.18 -37.53 14.44
N PRO A 55 -24.54 -37.49 13.13
CA PRO A 55 -24.36 -36.34 12.23
C PRO A 55 -25.63 -35.53 11.94
N LEU A 56 -25.41 -34.36 11.31
CA LEU A 56 -26.34 -33.54 10.52
C LEU A 56 -27.58 -32.94 11.22
N SER A 57 -27.56 -31.63 11.40
CA SER A 57 -28.74 -30.79 11.15
C SER A 57 -28.29 -29.38 10.76
N GLU A 58 -28.58 -29.03 9.51
CA GLU A 58 -28.72 -27.65 9.04
C GLU A 58 -29.88 -27.02 9.80
N GLU A 59 -29.64 -26.17 10.80
CA GLU A 59 -30.67 -25.23 11.26
C GLU A 59 -30.03 -23.88 11.57
N GLU A 60 -30.62 -22.86 10.96
CA GLU A 60 -30.30 -21.46 11.14
C GLU A 60 -30.65 -21.03 12.56
N GLU A 61 -29.70 -20.43 13.26
CA GLU A 61 -30.00 -19.59 14.42
C GLU A 61 -29.46 -18.19 14.19
N ASP A 62 -30.31 -17.41 13.51
CA ASP A 62 -30.34 -15.96 13.54
C ASP A 62 -30.62 -15.52 14.99
N SER A 63 -29.58 -15.37 15.82
CA SER A 63 -29.71 -14.82 17.17
C SER A 63 -29.28 -13.37 17.20
N ALA A 64 -30.24 -12.53 16.80
CA ALA A 64 -30.20 -11.10 16.97
C ALA A 64 -30.25 -10.72 18.47
N GLY A 65 -29.11 -10.23 18.97
CA GLY A 65 -29.04 -9.05 19.86
C GLY A 65 -29.12 -9.29 21.37
N SER A 66 -28.05 -8.89 22.07
CA SER A 66 -28.11 -8.05 23.29
C SER A 66 -26.70 -7.69 23.82
N GLY A 67 -26.19 -6.50 23.49
CA GLY A 67 -24.98 -5.88 24.05
C GLY A 67 -24.80 -4.45 23.51
N PRO A 68 -24.34 -3.47 24.31
CA PRO A 68 -24.70 -2.06 24.15
C PRO A 68 -24.09 -1.39 22.90
N ALA A 69 -24.81 -0.40 22.39
CA ALA A 69 -24.52 0.40 21.20
C ALA A 69 -23.04 0.83 21.10
N GLY A 70 -22.36 0.40 20.04
CA GLY A 70 -21.00 0.85 19.73
C GLY A 70 -20.20 -0.02 18.76
N ALA A 71 -20.66 -1.24 18.42
CA ALA A 71 -19.95 -2.09 17.48
C ALA A 71 -20.18 -1.64 16.03
N VAL A 72 -19.22 -0.88 15.51
CA VAL A 72 -19.03 -0.69 14.06
C VAL A 72 -18.93 -2.09 13.43
N PRO A 73 -19.66 -2.41 12.34
CA PRO A 73 -19.49 -3.69 11.67
C PRO A 73 -18.06 -3.72 11.11
N THR A 74 -17.17 -4.46 11.76
CA THR A 74 -15.88 -4.80 11.17
C THR A 74 -16.16 -5.64 9.93
N PRO A 75 -15.54 -5.34 8.79
CA PRO A 75 -15.66 -6.18 7.60
C PRO A 75 -15.31 -7.64 7.96
N PRO A 76 -16.00 -8.64 7.36
CA PRO A 76 -15.61 -10.03 7.52
C PRO A 76 -14.16 -10.21 7.07
N ASP A 77 -13.43 -11.09 7.77
CA ASP A 77 -12.09 -11.48 7.35
C ASP A 77 -12.13 -11.95 5.90
N SER A 78 -11.14 -11.49 5.11
CA SER A 78 -11.04 -11.89 3.71
C SER A 78 -10.89 -13.41 3.67
N PRO A 79 -11.75 -14.13 2.92
CA PRO A 79 -11.66 -15.59 2.84
C PRO A 79 -10.23 -15.94 2.40
N GLY A 80 -9.62 -16.87 3.13
CA GLY A 80 -8.25 -17.32 2.93
C GLY A 80 -8.07 -17.88 1.53
N GLY A 81 -7.90 -16.99 0.56
CA GLY A 81 -7.49 -17.36 -0.77
C GLY A 81 -6.13 -18.00 -0.63
N HIS A 82 -5.98 -19.19 -1.20
CA HIS A 82 -4.70 -19.82 -1.46
C HIS A 82 -3.81 -18.80 -2.17
N ARG A 83 -3.06 -18.01 -1.39
CA ARG A 83 -1.98 -17.14 -1.83
C ARG A 83 -0.85 -18.06 -2.24
N ASN A 84 -1.01 -18.73 -3.38
CA ASN A 84 0.12 -19.32 -4.06
C ASN A 84 1.13 -18.19 -4.30
N GLU A 85 2.29 -18.32 -3.66
CA GLU A 85 3.55 -17.75 -4.10
C GLU A 85 3.59 -16.21 -4.10
N LEU A 86 3.38 -15.61 -2.94
CA LEU A 86 4.15 -14.40 -2.59
C LEU A 86 5.37 -14.82 -1.76
N GLY A 87 6.08 -15.84 -2.25
CA GLY A 87 7.34 -16.28 -1.68
C GLY A 87 8.39 -15.24 -2.04
N ILE A 88 8.49 -14.18 -1.24
CA ILE A 88 9.63 -13.27 -1.25
C ILE A 88 10.76 -14.00 -0.51
N SER A 89 11.13 -15.17 -1.04
CA SER A 89 12.30 -15.92 -0.60
C SER A 89 13.50 -15.17 -1.15
N THR A 90 14.40 -14.84 -0.24
CA THR A 90 15.69 -14.15 -0.42
C THR A 90 16.60 -14.68 -1.55
N HIS A 91 16.21 -15.71 -2.30
CA HIS A 91 16.99 -16.29 -3.40
C HIS A 91 16.22 -16.66 -4.69
N GLY A 92 14.99 -16.16 -4.90
CA GLY A 92 14.10 -16.68 -5.95
C GLY A 92 13.34 -15.67 -6.81
N ILE A 93 14.01 -14.60 -7.24
CA ILE A 93 13.66 -13.70 -8.36
C ILE A 93 12.23 -13.16 -8.33
N PHE A 94 12.07 -11.90 -7.92
CA PHE A 94 10.88 -11.07 -8.21
C PHE A 94 10.30 -11.47 -9.55
N ASN A 95 9.02 -11.82 -9.62
CA ASN A 95 8.48 -12.16 -10.92
C ASN A 95 8.44 -10.84 -11.71
N PRO A 96 9.32 -10.60 -12.70
CA PRO A 96 9.44 -9.27 -13.30
C PRO A 96 8.22 -8.88 -14.11
N SER A 97 7.31 -9.84 -14.35
CA SER A 97 6.01 -9.60 -14.99
C SER A 97 4.90 -9.25 -13.99
N ARG A 98 5.05 -9.58 -12.70
CA ARG A 98 4.07 -9.27 -11.64
C ARG A 98 4.54 -8.12 -10.74
N ASP A 99 5.82 -8.14 -10.36
CA ASP A 99 6.41 -7.26 -9.36
C ASP A 99 7.17 -6.10 -10.04
N ILE A 100 6.55 -5.50 -11.06
CA ILE A 100 7.17 -4.47 -11.92
C ILE A 100 7.61 -3.19 -11.17
N TYR A 101 7.13 -3.00 -9.95
CA TYR A 101 7.44 -1.86 -9.09
C TYR A 101 8.39 -2.21 -7.94
N ALA A 102 8.82 -3.47 -7.84
CA ALA A 102 9.67 -3.95 -6.76
C ALA A 102 11.15 -3.64 -7.02
N ILE A 103 11.83 -3.15 -5.99
CA ILE A 103 13.26 -2.88 -5.98
C ILE A 103 13.81 -3.47 -4.68
N GLY A 104 14.72 -4.44 -4.79
CA GLY A 104 15.40 -5.00 -3.62
C GLY A 104 16.39 -4.02 -3.01
N SER A 105 16.60 -4.11 -1.69
CA SER A 105 17.68 -3.40 -1.02
C SER A 105 19.06 -3.87 -1.53
N LEU A 106 20.08 -3.04 -1.33
CA LEU A 106 21.46 -3.39 -1.67
C LEU A 106 21.95 -4.53 -0.77
N ASP A 107 22.87 -5.37 -1.27
CA ASP A 107 23.46 -6.46 -0.47
C ASP A 107 24.18 -5.97 0.80
N SER A 108 24.67 -4.73 0.78
CA SER A 108 25.32 -4.08 1.92
C SER A 108 24.35 -3.38 2.87
N ALA A 109 23.04 -3.40 2.60
CA ALA A 109 22.06 -2.76 3.44
C ALA A 109 22.01 -3.48 4.82
N PRO A 110 21.86 -2.73 5.93
CA PRO A 110 21.79 -3.32 7.26
C PRO A 110 20.56 -4.20 7.47
N LYS A 111 19.53 -4.04 6.63
CA LYS A 111 18.32 -4.84 6.61
C LYS A 111 18.00 -5.27 5.18
N LYS A 112 17.51 -6.50 5.03
CA LYS A 112 16.94 -6.97 3.77
C LYS A 112 15.50 -6.49 3.65
N GLU A 113 15.30 -5.57 2.71
CA GLU A 113 13.99 -4.95 2.46
C GLU A 113 13.69 -4.99 0.96
N VAL A 114 12.39 -5.01 0.63
CA VAL A 114 11.90 -4.80 -0.73
C VAL A 114 11.06 -3.53 -0.75
N TYR A 115 11.40 -2.60 -1.65
CA TYR A 115 10.69 -1.36 -1.87
C TYR A 115 9.75 -1.49 -3.07
N PHE A 116 8.48 -1.18 -2.88
CA PHE A 116 7.49 -1.11 -3.95
C PHE A 116 7.16 0.35 -4.21
N MET A 117 7.54 0.86 -5.38
CA MET A 117 7.43 2.30 -5.68
C MET A 117 6.60 2.57 -6.94
N ALA A 118 5.54 3.37 -6.81
CA ALA A 118 4.69 3.72 -7.93
C ALA A 118 4.11 5.15 -7.82
N LEU A 119 3.93 5.82 -8.96
CA LEU A 119 3.16 7.05 -9.03
C LEU A 119 1.66 6.73 -8.96
N VAL A 120 0.93 7.45 -8.12
CA VAL A 120 -0.53 7.32 -7.93
C VAL A 120 -1.21 8.68 -8.09
N ASP A 121 -2.55 8.67 -8.20
CA ASP A 121 -3.39 9.87 -8.29
C ASP A 121 -3.10 10.79 -9.49
N VAL A 122 -2.74 10.21 -10.63
CA VAL A 122 -2.27 10.91 -11.84
C VAL A 122 -3.38 11.53 -12.71
N LEU A 123 -4.61 11.68 -12.20
CA LEU A 123 -5.75 12.17 -12.99
C LEU A 123 -6.18 13.60 -12.63
N THR A 124 -5.48 14.27 -11.72
CA THR A 124 -5.82 15.65 -11.32
C THR A 124 -5.29 16.66 -12.34
N HIS A 125 -6.10 16.99 -13.34
CA HIS A 125 -5.75 17.97 -14.37
C HIS A 125 -5.81 19.43 -13.86
N TYR A 126 -4.81 20.24 -14.24
CA TYR A 126 -4.70 21.65 -13.91
C TYR A 126 -5.50 22.53 -14.90
N GLY A 127 -6.83 22.59 -14.75
CA GLY A 127 -7.70 23.39 -15.60
C GLY A 127 -7.71 24.91 -15.31
N VAL A 128 -8.35 25.70 -16.20
CA VAL A 128 -8.55 27.17 -16.06
C VAL A 128 -9.20 27.59 -14.74
N LYS A 129 -10.07 26.74 -14.15
CA LYS A 129 -10.67 26.97 -12.82
C LYS A 129 -9.60 27.07 -11.69
N LYS A 130 -8.48 26.36 -11.82
CA LYS A 130 -7.36 26.42 -10.85
C LYS A 130 -6.46 27.63 -11.06
N ARG A 131 -6.33 28.16 -12.28
CA ARG A 131 -5.58 29.40 -12.57
C ARG A 131 -6.18 30.61 -11.83
N THR A 132 -7.51 30.72 -11.81
CA THR A 132 -8.22 31.79 -11.08
C THR A 132 -8.04 31.67 -9.57
N ALA A 133 -8.06 30.45 -9.03
CA ALA A 133 -7.81 30.20 -7.61
C ALA A 133 -6.36 30.52 -7.21
N GLN A 134 -5.38 30.22 -8.08
CA GLN A 134 -3.98 30.55 -7.84
C GLN A 134 -3.75 32.06 -7.87
N ALA A 135 -4.30 32.78 -8.85
CA ALA A 135 -4.24 34.24 -8.91
C ALA A 135 -4.84 34.88 -7.64
N ALA A 136 -6.02 34.42 -7.20
CA ALA A 136 -6.63 34.93 -5.96
C ALA A 136 -5.80 34.62 -4.70
N LYS A 137 -5.19 33.43 -4.61
CA LYS A 137 -4.37 33.03 -3.45
C LYS A 137 -3.04 33.80 -3.38
N THR A 138 -2.36 34.01 -4.53
CA THR A 138 -1.12 34.82 -4.61
C THR A 138 -1.37 36.27 -4.21
N VAL A 139 -2.50 36.85 -4.62
CA VAL A 139 -2.85 38.25 -4.26
C VAL A 139 -3.18 38.39 -2.76
N LYS A 140 -3.73 37.35 -2.13
CA LYS A 140 -4.12 37.38 -0.71
C LYS A 140 -3.00 36.98 0.27
N HIS A 141 -2.08 36.09 -0.11
CA HIS A 141 -1.07 35.53 0.82
C HIS A 141 0.39 35.80 0.41
N GLY A 142 0.62 36.54 -0.68
CA GLY A 142 1.96 36.82 -1.20
C GLY A 142 2.55 35.67 -2.03
N ALA A 143 3.56 35.97 -2.85
CA ALA A 143 4.17 35.05 -3.82
C ALA A 143 4.91 33.84 -3.21
N GLY A 144 5.07 33.80 -1.87
CA GLY A 144 5.79 32.77 -1.14
C GLY A 144 4.91 31.79 -0.35
N ALA A 145 3.58 31.89 -0.41
CA ALA A 145 2.71 30.94 0.26
C ALA A 145 2.78 29.57 -0.44
N GLU A 146 3.00 28.49 0.33
CA GLU A 146 2.88 27.12 -0.16
C GLU A 146 1.43 26.81 -0.50
N ILE A 147 1.00 27.22 -1.69
CA ILE A 147 -0.34 26.97 -2.18
C ILE A 147 -0.42 25.51 -2.62
N SER A 148 -1.42 24.77 -2.14
CA SER A 148 -1.67 23.37 -2.51
C SER A 148 -1.82 23.19 -4.04
N THR A 149 -2.36 24.18 -4.76
CA THR A 149 -2.45 24.19 -6.22
C THR A 149 -1.46 25.15 -6.87
N VAL A 150 -0.35 24.62 -7.38
CA VAL A 150 0.66 25.34 -8.18
C VAL A 150 0.67 24.86 -9.63
N HIS A 151 1.35 25.61 -10.50
CA HIS A 151 1.51 25.23 -11.91
C HIS A 151 2.23 23.87 -12.02
N PRO A 152 1.87 22.97 -12.95
CA PRO A 152 2.43 21.61 -13.04
C PRO A 152 3.96 21.55 -13.03
N GLU A 153 4.64 22.48 -13.69
CA GLU A 153 6.11 22.60 -13.76
C GLU A 153 6.72 22.88 -12.38
N GLN A 154 6.08 23.75 -11.60
CA GLN A 154 6.51 24.03 -10.23
C GLN A 154 6.23 22.84 -9.31
N TYR A 155 5.09 22.17 -9.50
CA TYR A 155 4.74 20.96 -8.76
C TYR A 155 5.78 19.85 -9.01
N ALA A 156 6.06 19.58 -10.29
CA ALA A 156 7.03 18.58 -10.73
C ALA A 156 8.42 18.83 -10.16
N LYS A 157 8.90 20.08 -10.21
CA LYS A 157 10.19 20.45 -9.61
C LYS A 157 10.21 20.16 -8.11
N ARG A 158 9.20 20.63 -7.37
CA ARG A 158 9.12 20.43 -5.92
C ARG A 158 9.02 18.95 -5.55
N PHE A 159 8.26 18.18 -6.32
CA PHE A 159 8.11 16.75 -6.14
C PHE A 159 9.46 16.02 -6.33
N LEU A 160 10.16 16.26 -7.44
CA LEU A 160 11.47 15.64 -7.70
C LEU A 160 12.53 16.07 -6.68
N ASP A 161 12.56 17.37 -6.32
CA ASP A 161 13.47 17.89 -5.30
C ASP A 161 13.24 17.21 -3.95
N PHE A 162 11.98 16.98 -3.57
CA PHE A 162 11.62 16.31 -2.32
C PHE A 162 12.08 14.85 -2.32
N ILE A 163 11.76 14.08 -3.37
CA ILE A 163 12.15 12.67 -3.47
C ILE A 163 13.67 12.52 -3.49
N SER A 164 14.38 13.38 -4.23
CA SER A 164 15.84 13.32 -4.30
C SER A 164 16.49 13.54 -2.93
N LYS A 165 15.99 14.53 -2.16
CA LYS A 165 16.48 14.80 -0.80
C LYS A 165 16.15 13.69 0.20
N ALA A 166 15.03 12.99 0.01
CA ALA A 166 14.64 11.88 0.88
C ALA A 166 15.47 10.61 0.64
N MET A 167 16.21 10.56 -0.47
CA MET A 167 17.05 9.41 -0.86
C MET A 167 18.56 9.67 -0.71
N GLU A 168 18.96 10.87 -0.26
CA GLU A 168 20.34 11.18 0.18
C GLU A 168 20.59 10.69 1.61
#